data_AF-A0A9W7YR51-F1
#
_entry.id   AF-A0A9W7YR51-F1
#
_cell.length_a   1.000
_cell.length_b   1.000
_cell.length_c   1.000
_cell.angle_alpha   90.00
_cell.angle_beta   90.00
_cell.angle_gamma   90.00
#
_symmetry.space_group_name_H-M   'P 1'
#
loop_
_entity.id
_entity.type
_entity.pdbx_description
1 polymer ?
#
loop_
_entity_poly.entity_id
_entity_poly.type
_entity_poly.pdbx_seq_one_letter_code
_entity_poly.pdbx_strand_id
1 'polypeptide(L)'
;MRMSHTRPARPQDEESLDAAKLELGEDFHDAECLLISEVKVLLEAQYDSKKEEKNLDETYIKTLEYVQQFSRYTNRDTIKEVRALLKPTELEPFECAQLGNLCCSEYDEAKTLVPSIGSKISDDDLDSLLKQMDSLKKYQG
;
A
#
# COMPACT_ATOMS: atom_id res chain seq x y z
N MET A 1 34.13 18.95 17.12
CA MET A 1 32.97 18.61 17.98
C MET A 1 32.15 17.58 17.22
N ARG A 2 32.35 16.27 17.47
CA ARG A 2 31.61 15.19 16.79
C ARG A 2 30.29 15.01 17.54
N MET A 3 29.18 15.35 16.91
CA MET A 3 27.84 15.01 17.40
C MET A 3 27.71 13.49 17.34
N SER A 4 27.80 12.84 18.51
CA SER A 4 27.42 11.45 18.68
C SER A 4 25.95 11.32 18.36
N HIS A 5 25.61 10.64 17.27
CA HIS A 5 24.25 10.21 17.01
C HIS A 5 24.00 9.04 17.97
N THR A 6 23.45 9.35 19.14
CA THR A 6 22.84 8.34 20.00
C THR A 6 21.76 7.67 19.16
N ARG A 7 21.92 6.37 18.85
CA ARG A 7 20.80 5.57 18.35
C ARG A 7 19.64 5.77 19.32
N PRO A 8 18.44 6.19 18.86
CA PRO A 8 17.27 6.14 19.71
C PRO A 8 17.11 4.70 20.25
N ALA A 9 16.58 4.59 21.46
CA ALA A 9 16.34 3.31 22.12
C ALA A 9 15.65 2.34 21.15
N ARG A 10 16.10 1.08 21.12
CA ARG A 10 15.53 0.05 20.25
C ARG A 10 14.01 -0.04 20.57
N PRO A 11 13.11 0.32 19.65
CA PRO A 11 11.69 0.42 19.96
C PRO A 11 11.04 -0.96 19.94
N GLN A 12 10.36 -1.31 21.03
CA GLN A 12 9.59 -2.55 21.27
C GLN A 12 10.38 -3.85 21.02
N ASP A 13 9.99 -4.95 21.66
CA ASP A 13 10.56 -6.25 21.31
C ASP A 13 10.14 -6.55 19.85
N GLU A 14 11.07 -6.38 18.89
CA GLU A 14 10.83 -6.65 17.45
C GLU A 14 10.22 -8.04 17.22
N GLU A 15 10.44 -8.98 18.15
CA GLU A 15 9.85 -10.32 18.18
C GLU A 15 8.32 -10.34 18.36
N SER A 16 7.71 -9.24 18.81
CA SER A 16 6.26 -9.11 19.03
C SER A 16 5.51 -8.48 17.85
N LEU A 17 6.20 -8.01 16.81
CA LEU A 17 5.57 -7.39 15.64
C LEU A 17 5.14 -8.45 14.64
N ASP A 18 3.88 -8.39 14.20
CA ASP A 18 3.28 -9.32 13.26
C ASP A 18 2.23 -8.61 12.40
N ALA A 19 2.59 -8.33 11.14
CA ALA A 19 1.68 -7.70 10.18
C ALA A 19 0.45 -8.56 9.88
N ALA A 20 0.53 -9.88 10.02
CA ALA A 20 -0.63 -10.78 9.86
C ALA A 20 -1.68 -10.56 10.96
N LYS A 21 -1.27 -9.96 12.10
CA LYS A 21 -2.14 -9.58 13.23
C LYS A 21 -2.33 -8.07 13.40
N LEU A 22 -1.82 -7.26 12.47
CA LEU A 22 -1.79 -5.78 12.55
C LEU A 22 -0.96 -5.24 13.74
N GLU A 23 -0.01 -6.03 14.23
CA GLU A 23 0.95 -5.62 15.25
C GLU A 23 2.12 -4.90 14.53
N LEU A 24 1.89 -3.66 14.07
CA LEU A 24 2.82 -2.90 13.22
C LEU A 24 3.81 -2.01 13.99
N GLY A 25 3.58 -1.80 15.28
CA GLY A 25 4.36 -0.91 16.14
C GLY A 25 3.74 0.50 16.27
N GLU A 26 4.14 1.21 17.33
CA GLU A 26 3.53 2.50 17.74
C GLU A 26 3.62 3.57 16.64
N ASP A 27 4.71 3.60 15.88
CA ASP A 27 4.94 4.58 14.81
C ASP A 27 3.91 4.46 13.66
N PHE A 28 3.23 3.32 13.54
CA PHE A 28 2.29 3.02 12.44
C PHE A 28 0.83 2.97 12.88
N HIS A 29 0.51 3.23 14.15
CA HIS A 29 -0.86 3.14 14.66
C HIS A 29 -1.82 4.12 13.96
N ASP A 30 -1.38 5.35 13.72
CA ASP A 30 -2.17 6.40 13.05
C ASP A 30 -1.68 6.67 11.61
N ALA A 31 -0.86 5.77 11.05
CA ALA A 31 -0.26 5.96 9.74
C ALA A 31 -1.22 5.60 8.62
N GLU A 32 -1.37 6.50 7.66
CA GLU A 32 -2.04 6.21 6.39
C GLU A 32 -1.14 5.37 5.48
N CYS A 33 -1.76 4.46 4.72
CA CYS A 33 -1.05 3.61 3.77
C CYS A 33 -1.32 4.06 2.33
N LEU A 34 -0.28 4.05 1.50
CA LEU A 34 -0.36 4.33 0.07
C LEU A 34 -0.41 3.03 -0.75
N LEU A 35 -1.20 3.04 -1.82
CA LEU A 35 -1.15 2.01 -2.85
C LEU A 35 0.15 2.16 -3.67
N ILE A 36 0.69 1.05 -4.18
CA ILE A 36 1.83 1.08 -5.11
C ILE A 36 1.55 2.03 -6.28
N SER A 37 0.31 2.03 -6.76
CA SER A 37 -0.15 2.91 -7.84
C SER A 37 -0.17 4.40 -7.47
N GLU A 38 -0.47 4.75 -6.23
CA GLU A 38 -0.39 6.14 -5.77
C GLU A 38 1.06 6.57 -5.58
N VAL A 39 1.90 5.70 -5.01
CA VAL A 39 3.35 5.95 -4.89
C VAL A 39 3.94 6.21 -6.27
N LYS A 40 3.56 5.42 -7.29
CA LYS A 40 3.97 5.66 -8.68
C LYS A 40 3.64 7.09 -9.12
N VAL A 41 2.39 7.53 -8.97
CA VAL A 41 1.97 8.88 -9.37
C VAL A 41 2.78 9.96 -8.65
N LEU A 42 3.03 9.79 -7.36
CA LEU A 42 3.80 10.74 -6.55
C LEU A 42 5.28 10.81 -6.99
N LEU A 43 5.91 9.65 -7.20
CA LEU A 43 7.32 9.58 -7.60
C LEU A 43 7.53 10.03 -9.05
N GLU A 44 6.59 9.77 -9.97
CA GLU A 44 6.68 10.29 -11.34
C GLU A 44 6.54 11.82 -11.36
N ALA A 45 5.59 12.38 -10.62
CA ALA A 45 5.43 13.83 -10.51
C ALA A 45 6.67 14.52 -9.90
N GLN A 46 7.26 13.92 -8.87
CA GLN A 46 8.50 14.43 -8.29
C GLN A 46 9.69 14.27 -9.25
N TYR A 47 9.76 13.16 -9.99
CA TYR A 47 10.83 12.92 -10.98
C TYR A 47 10.80 13.96 -12.08
N ASP A 48 9.63 14.25 -12.66
CA ASP A 48 9.46 15.27 -13.69
C ASP A 48 9.82 16.67 -13.19
N SER A 49 9.50 16.98 -11.93
CA SER A 49 9.84 18.25 -11.29
C SER A 49 11.34 18.42 -11.02
N LYS A 50 12.06 17.31 -10.79
CA LYS A 50 13.50 17.29 -10.44
C LYS A 50 14.39 16.86 -11.61
N LYS A 51 13.85 16.77 -12.83
CA LYS A 51 14.56 16.25 -14.01
C LYS A 51 15.89 16.97 -14.31
N GLU A 52 16.05 18.22 -13.88
CA GLU A 52 17.28 19.00 -14.02
C GLU A 52 18.31 18.75 -12.90
N GLU A 53 17.86 18.28 -11.73
CA GLU A 53 18.69 17.93 -10.58
C GLU A 53 19.15 16.46 -10.68
N LYS A 54 20.39 16.25 -11.14
CA LYS A 54 20.96 14.91 -11.40
C LYS A 54 21.26 14.04 -10.17
N ASN A 55 20.83 14.45 -8.98
CA ASN A 55 21.17 13.77 -7.72
C ASN A 55 19.93 13.15 -7.07
N LEU A 56 19.21 12.31 -7.80
CA LEU A 56 18.24 11.40 -7.18
C LEU A 56 19.00 10.27 -6.50
N ASP A 57 18.65 9.99 -5.24
CA ASP A 57 19.25 8.91 -4.48
C ASP A 57 18.95 7.54 -5.11
N GLU A 58 19.85 6.57 -4.93
CA GLU A 58 19.71 5.20 -5.46
C GLU A 58 18.41 4.54 -4.99
N THR A 59 18.01 4.78 -3.73
CA THR A 59 16.74 4.27 -3.18
C THR A 59 15.56 4.80 -3.99
N TYR A 60 15.56 6.10 -4.32
CA TYR A 60 14.49 6.72 -5.09
C TYR A 60 14.34 6.07 -6.46
N ILE A 61 15.46 5.88 -7.17
CA ILE A 61 15.47 5.29 -8.52
C ILE A 61 14.91 3.86 -8.47
N LYS A 62 15.40 3.04 -7.53
CA LYS A 62 14.93 1.67 -7.34
C LYS A 62 13.45 1.60 -6.96
N THR A 63 12.98 2.48 -6.09
CA THR A 63 11.56 2.54 -5.73
C THR A 63 10.71 2.95 -6.93
N LEU A 64 11.14 3.95 -7.71
CA LEU A 64 10.43 4.37 -8.93
C LEU A 64 10.31 3.22 -9.93
N GLU A 65 11.40 2.51 -10.22
CA GLU A 65 11.40 1.33 -11.10
C GLU A 65 10.44 0.25 -10.60
N TYR A 66 10.47 -0.06 -9.29
CA TYR A 66 9.58 -1.04 -8.69
C TYR A 66 8.10 -0.64 -8.85
N VAL A 67 7.74 0.58 -8.47
CA VAL A 67 6.33 1.00 -8.54
C VAL A 67 5.85 1.17 -9.99
N GLN A 68 6.74 1.49 -10.93
CA GLN A 68 6.39 1.49 -12.36
C GLN A 68 6.09 0.08 -12.88
N GLN A 69 6.84 -0.93 -12.42
CA GLN A 69 6.65 -2.32 -12.82
C GLN A 69 5.42 -2.96 -12.16
N PHE A 70 5.18 -2.70 -10.88
CA PHE A 70 4.17 -3.40 -10.09
C PHE A 70 2.87 -2.62 -9.87
N SER A 71 2.77 -1.37 -10.35
CA SER A 71 1.52 -0.63 -10.29
C SER A 71 0.40 -1.40 -10.99
N ARG A 72 -0.69 -1.61 -10.26
CA ARG A 72 -1.90 -2.29 -10.76
C ARG A 72 -2.83 -1.34 -11.50
N TYR A 73 -2.79 -0.08 -11.10
CA TYR A 73 -3.59 0.99 -11.66
C TYR A 73 -2.72 2.11 -12.23
N THR A 74 -2.87 2.45 -13.51
CA THR A 74 -2.08 3.46 -14.20
C THR A 74 -2.85 4.76 -14.41
N ASN A 75 -4.18 4.69 -14.51
CA ASN A 75 -5.03 5.86 -14.66
C ASN A 75 -5.33 6.50 -13.28
N ARG A 76 -5.13 7.83 -13.17
CA ARG A 76 -5.32 8.58 -11.92
C ARG A 76 -6.76 8.55 -11.40
N ASP A 77 -7.74 8.51 -12.29
CA ASP A 77 -9.16 8.47 -11.88
C ASP A 77 -9.53 7.06 -11.41
N THR A 78 -9.02 6.02 -12.07
CA THR A 78 -9.13 4.63 -11.59
C THR A 78 -8.52 4.47 -10.20
N ILE A 79 -7.34 5.05 -9.93
CA ILE A 79 -6.71 5.01 -8.60
C ILE A 79 -7.63 5.62 -7.53
N LYS A 80 -8.25 6.77 -7.83
CA LYS A 80 -9.20 7.42 -6.90
C LYS A 80 -10.43 6.57 -6.68
N GLU A 81 -10.96 5.94 -7.72
CA GLU A 81 -12.13 5.06 -7.62
C GLU A 81 -11.83 3.83 -6.78
N VAL A 82 -10.68 3.17 -6.97
CA VAL A 82 -10.24 2.05 -6.13
C VAL A 82 -10.13 2.48 -4.67
N ARG A 83 -9.52 3.65 -4.40
CA ARG A 83 -9.43 4.19 -3.04
C ARG A 83 -10.82 4.46 -2.45
N ALA A 84 -11.77 4.95 -3.25
CA ALA A 84 -13.14 5.20 -2.82
C ALA A 84 -13.90 3.89 -2.53
N LEU A 85 -13.61 2.80 -3.23
CA LEU A 85 -14.19 1.47 -2.95
C LEU A 85 -13.70 0.88 -1.63
N LEU A 86 -12.43 1.13 -1.27
CA LEU A 86 -11.83 0.63 -0.02
C LEU A 86 -12.25 1.44 1.21
N LYS A 87 -12.49 2.74 1.05
CA LYS A 87 -12.81 3.66 2.15
C LYS A 87 -14.04 3.35 3.01
N PRO A 88 -15.18 2.83 2.48
CA PRO A 88 -16.36 2.54 3.30
C PRO A 88 -16.25 1.22 4.09
N THR A 89 -15.14 0.49 3.98
CA THR A 89 -14.95 -0.76 4.70
C THR A 89 -14.46 -0.51 6.13
N GLU A 90 -14.71 -1.46 7.03
CA GLU A 90 -14.16 -1.48 8.41
C GLU A 90 -12.68 -1.97 8.43
N LEU A 91 -11.99 -1.91 7.29
CA LEU A 91 -10.62 -2.39 7.15
C LEU A 91 -9.63 -1.28 7.52
N GLU A 92 -8.52 -1.67 8.15
CA GLU A 92 -7.43 -0.75 8.49
C GLU A 92 -6.72 -0.25 7.22
N PRO A 93 -6.04 0.91 7.27
CA PRO A 93 -5.28 1.43 6.14
C PRO A 93 -4.30 0.42 5.55
N PHE A 94 -3.64 -0.37 6.40
CA PHE A 94 -2.73 -1.45 5.97
C PHE A 94 -3.47 -2.51 5.13
N GLU A 95 -4.63 -2.98 5.60
CA GLU A 95 -5.42 -4.01 4.93
C GLU A 95 -5.96 -3.50 3.59
N CYS A 96 -6.44 -2.26 3.55
CA CYS A 96 -6.84 -1.60 2.31
C CYS A 96 -5.70 -1.56 1.30
N ALA A 97 -4.49 -1.21 1.75
CA ALA A 97 -3.31 -1.18 0.89
C ALA A 97 -2.90 -2.57 0.40
N GLN A 98 -2.97 -3.61 1.25
CA GLN A 98 -2.71 -4.98 0.84
C GLN A 98 -3.69 -5.44 -0.26
N LEU A 99 -5.01 -5.25 -0.06
CA LEU A 99 -6.02 -5.62 -1.06
C LEU A 99 -5.82 -4.86 -2.39
N GLY A 100 -5.55 -3.56 -2.32
CA GLY A 100 -5.28 -2.72 -3.50
C GLY A 100 -4.04 -3.12 -4.30
N ASN A 101 -3.03 -3.69 -3.64
CA ASN A 101 -1.76 -4.04 -4.28
C ASN A 101 -1.72 -5.50 -4.78
N LEU A 102 -2.28 -6.43 -4.01
CA LEU A 102 -2.26 -7.85 -4.31
C LEU A 102 -3.21 -8.21 -5.46
N CYS A 103 -4.36 -7.53 -5.56
CA CYS A 103 -5.41 -7.82 -6.55
C CYS A 103 -5.82 -9.30 -6.58
N CYS A 104 -6.19 -9.84 -5.42
CA CYS A 104 -6.70 -11.21 -5.29
C CYS A 104 -7.95 -11.40 -6.15
N SER A 105 -8.17 -12.64 -6.61
CA SER A 105 -9.30 -12.97 -7.49
C SER A 105 -10.56 -13.39 -6.73
N GLU A 106 -10.38 -13.97 -5.53
CA GLU A 106 -11.46 -14.55 -4.73
C GLU A 106 -11.20 -14.30 -3.23
N TYR A 107 -12.27 -14.32 -2.42
CA TYR A 107 -12.21 -14.03 -0.99
C TYR A 107 -11.26 -14.96 -0.21
N ASP A 108 -11.16 -16.24 -0.58
CA ASP A 108 -10.30 -17.22 0.10
C ASP A 108 -8.81 -16.88 -0.05
N GLU A 109 -8.39 -16.47 -1.26
CA GLU A 109 -7.05 -15.97 -1.51
C GLU A 109 -6.76 -14.71 -0.70
N ALA A 110 -7.70 -13.76 -0.68
CA ALA A 110 -7.56 -12.52 0.07
C ALA A 110 -7.43 -12.76 1.58
N LYS A 111 -8.24 -13.63 2.17
CA LYS A 111 -8.17 -14.00 3.59
C LYS A 111 -6.92 -14.84 3.91
N THR A 112 -6.42 -15.61 2.96
CA THR A 112 -5.16 -16.35 3.12
C THR A 112 -3.96 -15.42 3.12
N LEU A 113 -3.92 -14.44 2.22
CA LEU A 113 -2.79 -13.51 2.09
C LEU A 113 -2.82 -12.37 3.11
N VAL A 114 -4.02 -11.95 3.53
CA VAL A 114 -4.23 -10.86 4.50
C VAL A 114 -5.11 -11.38 5.65
N PRO A 115 -4.59 -12.25 6.52
CA PRO A 115 -5.40 -12.96 7.52
C PRO A 115 -6.13 -12.05 8.51
N SER A 116 -5.63 -10.83 8.74
CA SER A 116 -6.25 -9.86 9.64
C SER A 116 -7.66 -9.41 9.21
N ILE A 117 -8.02 -9.53 7.92
CA ILE A 117 -9.35 -9.17 7.43
C ILE A 117 -10.42 -10.24 7.71
N GLY A 118 -10.00 -11.44 8.13
CA GLY A 118 -10.83 -12.66 8.09
C GLY A 118 -12.17 -12.54 8.81
N SER A 119 -12.23 -11.79 9.91
CA SER A 119 -13.44 -11.54 10.71
C SER A 119 -14.10 -10.18 10.46
N LYS A 120 -13.50 -9.29 9.67
CA LYS A 120 -13.95 -7.90 9.47
C LYS A 120 -14.91 -7.73 8.29
N ILE A 121 -14.81 -8.60 7.30
CA ILE A 121 -15.61 -8.55 6.08
C ILE A 121 -16.16 -9.95 5.74
N SER A 122 -17.42 -9.99 5.31
CA SER A 122 -18.05 -11.23 4.88
C SER A 122 -17.42 -11.73 3.57
N ASP A 123 -17.52 -13.04 3.32
CA ASP A 123 -16.97 -13.63 2.08
C ASP A 123 -17.63 -13.01 0.85
N ASP A 124 -18.96 -12.86 0.87
CA ASP A 124 -19.75 -12.27 -0.23
C ASP A 124 -19.39 -10.80 -0.50
N ASP A 125 -19.24 -9.99 0.55
CA ASP A 125 -18.88 -8.57 0.41
C ASP A 125 -17.44 -8.40 -0.09
N LEU A 126 -16.52 -9.23 0.40
CA LEU A 126 -15.13 -9.23 -0.05
C LEU A 126 -15.04 -9.64 -1.53
N ASP A 127 -15.75 -10.69 -1.93
CA ASP A 127 -15.82 -11.12 -3.33
C ASP A 127 -16.38 -10.03 -4.25
N SER A 128 -17.43 -9.34 -3.79
CA SER A 128 -18.02 -8.20 -4.53
C SER A 128 -17.03 -7.05 -4.68
N LEU A 129 -16.31 -6.71 -3.62
CA LEU A 129 -15.27 -5.68 -3.62
C LEU A 129 -14.13 -6.03 -4.59
N LEU A 130 -13.60 -7.26 -4.52
CA LEU A 130 -12.53 -7.74 -5.40
C LEU A 130 -12.95 -7.69 -6.88
N LYS A 131 -14.19 -8.10 -7.20
CA LYS A 131 -14.73 -8.03 -8.57
C LYS A 131 -14.87 -6.60 -9.09
N GLN A 132 -15.26 -5.67 -8.23
CA GLN A 132 -15.31 -4.24 -8.59
C GLN A 132 -13.92 -3.68 -8.87
N MET A 133 -12.95 -3.99 -8.01
CA MET A 133 -11.54 -3.58 -8.19
C MET A 133 -10.90 -4.17 -9.44
N ASP A 134 -11.18 -5.45 -9.75
CA ASP A 134 -10.71 -6.09 -10.98
C ASP A 134 -11.36 -5.50 -12.24
N SER A 135 -12.64 -5.12 -12.15
CA SER A 135 -13.31 -4.41 -13.25
C SER A 135 -12.62 -3.07 -13.52
N LEU A 136 -12.35 -2.26 -12.49
CA LEU A 136 -11.60 -1.01 -12.62
C LEU A 136 -10.21 -1.23 -13.24
N LYS A 137 -9.53 -2.30 -12.84
CA LYS A 137 -8.23 -2.67 -13.39
C LYS A 137 -8.29 -3.01 -14.88
N LYS A 138 -9.37 -3.62 -15.37
CA LYS A 138 -9.55 -4.01 -16.78
C LYS A 138 -9.91 -2.84 -17.69
N TYR A 139 -10.63 -1.84 -17.18
CA TYR A 139 -11.19 -0.74 -17.98
C TYR A 139 -10.44 0.59 -17.87
N GLN A 140 -9.25 0.60 -17.30
CA GLN A 140 -8.42 1.80 -17.13
C GLN A 140 -7.56 2.20 -18.35
N GLY A 141 -7.69 1.46 -19.46
CA GLY A 141 -6.92 1.64 -20.70
C GLY A 141 -7.48 2.72 -21.61
#